data_AF-A0A6J3QT88-F1
#
_entry.id   AF-A0A6J3QT88-F1
#
_cell.length_a   1.000
_cell.length_b   1.000
_cell.length_c   1.000
_cell.angle_alpha   90.00
_cell.angle_beta   90.00
_cell.angle_gamma   90.00
#
_symmetry.space_group_name_H-M   'P 1'
#
loop_
_entity.id
_entity.type
_entity.pdbx_description
1 polymer ?
#
loop_
_entity_poly.entity_id
_entity_poly.type
_entity_poly.pdbx_seq_one_letter_code
_entity_poly.pdbx_strand_id
1 'polypeptide(L)'
;MVLSELAARLNCAEYKNWVKAGHCLLLLRGCLQGFVGREVLAFHRSLLAAAPGLGPLATCRSGSRCSPRARQFQPQCQVCAEWKREILKHHTSRNGDVHWGNCRPVRWPVDAWEVAKPHIDRCLLGLEETRVPLGPPLLQAFMPRGLADKTGPEECDAVALLSLINSCDHFEVDRKKVTEVIKCRNEIMHSSEMKVSSVWLRDFQIKIQNFLNEFKNIPEIVAVYSRIEQLLTSDWAVYIPEEDQPDGCDYETGVYLSEHQVNEIEMELLKEKLQELYLQAKGQEMLPEEAMLRTGPYADANSSDLDPGALLSLMNSFSTGTGYQWFWGAPTLAHHRYLK
;
A
#
# COMPACT_ATOMS: atom_id res chain seq x y z
N MET A 1 14.09 10.03 -26.97
CA MET A 1 14.42 10.63 -25.65
C MET A 1 13.80 9.83 -24.50
N VAL A 2 12.51 9.48 -24.54
CA VAL A 2 11.88 8.61 -23.52
C VAL A 2 12.50 7.19 -23.49
N LEU A 3 12.69 6.57 -24.66
CA LEU A 3 13.31 5.23 -24.77
C LEU A 3 14.75 5.17 -24.22
N SER A 4 15.54 6.23 -24.43
CA SER A 4 16.94 6.29 -23.95
C SER A 4 17.05 6.44 -22.44
N GLU A 5 16.11 7.15 -21.81
CA GLU A 5 16.07 7.32 -20.36
C GLU A 5 15.55 6.06 -19.66
N LEU A 6 14.51 5.42 -20.21
CA LEU A 6 14.04 4.13 -19.75
C LEU A 6 15.14 3.07 -19.86
N ALA A 7 15.84 3.01 -21.00
CA ALA A 7 16.97 2.11 -21.19
C ALA A 7 18.10 2.36 -20.17
N ALA A 8 18.42 3.62 -19.87
CA ALA A 8 19.43 3.96 -18.86
C ALA A 8 19.02 3.49 -17.46
N ARG A 9 17.77 3.70 -17.04
CA ARG A 9 17.27 3.21 -15.73
C ARG A 9 17.21 1.69 -15.68
N LEU A 10 16.76 1.06 -16.76
CA LEU A 10 16.76 -0.39 -16.93
C LEU A 10 18.16 -0.97 -17.23
N ASN A 11 19.23 -0.19 -17.15
CA ASN A 11 20.59 -0.71 -17.03
C ASN A 11 21.10 -0.68 -15.58
N CYS A 12 20.38 -0.05 -14.66
CA CYS A 12 20.67 -0.09 -13.23
C CYS A 12 20.07 -1.35 -12.58
N ALA A 13 20.92 -2.24 -12.07
CA ALA A 13 20.48 -3.47 -11.41
C ALA A 13 19.60 -3.18 -10.19
N GLU A 14 19.92 -2.17 -9.39
CA GLU A 14 19.17 -1.85 -8.17
C GLU A 14 17.78 -1.30 -8.47
N TYR A 15 17.64 -0.58 -9.59
CA TYR A 15 16.35 -0.10 -10.09
C TYR A 15 15.47 -1.26 -10.55
N LYS A 16 16.02 -2.20 -11.34
CA LYS A 16 15.29 -3.43 -11.73
C LYS A 16 14.81 -4.20 -10.52
N ASN A 17 15.64 -4.32 -9.49
CA ASN A 17 15.25 -5.01 -8.26
C ASN A 17 14.07 -4.32 -7.58
N TRP A 18 14.03 -2.98 -7.57
CA TRP A 18 12.92 -2.21 -7.01
C TRP A 18 11.62 -2.44 -7.81
N VAL A 19 11.69 -2.42 -9.15
CA VAL A 19 10.54 -2.72 -10.01
C VAL A 19 10.05 -4.16 -9.82
N LYS A 20 10.95 -5.14 -9.75
CA LYS A 20 10.60 -6.55 -9.48
C LYS A 20 9.88 -6.71 -8.15
N ALA A 21 10.42 -6.11 -7.09
CA ALA A 21 9.86 -6.23 -5.76
C ALA A 21 8.50 -5.51 -5.66
N GLY A 22 8.37 -4.35 -6.30
CA GLY A 22 7.10 -3.65 -6.43
C GLY A 22 6.06 -4.44 -7.22
N HIS A 23 6.41 -5.03 -8.36
CA HIS A 23 5.52 -5.90 -9.12
C HIS A 23 5.09 -7.12 -8.30
N CYS A 24 5.99 -7.71 -7.53
CA CYS A 24 5.66 -8.79 -6.60
C CYS A 24 4.58 -8.35 -5.60
N LEU A 25 4.69 -7.14 -5.04
CA LEU A 25 3.67 -6.60 -4.12
C LEU A 25 2.32 -6.35 -4.80
N LEU A 26 2.31 -5.92 -6.07
CA LEU A 26 1.08 -5.75 -6.84
C LEU A 26 0.39 -7.11 -7.11
N LEU A 27 1.16 -8.13 -7.47
CA LEU A 27 0.64 -9.50 -7.61
C LEU A 27 0.11 -10.05 -6.28
N LEU A 28 0.85 -9.79 -5.19
CA LEU A 28 0.45 -10.16 -3.83
C LEU A 28 -0.86 -9.48 -3.43
N ARG A 29 -1.00 -8.17 -3.69
CA ARG A 29 -2.24 -7.42 -3.48
C ARG A 29 -3.39 -8.09 -4.20
N GLY A 30 -3.24 -8.37 -5.50
CA GLY A 30 -4.29 -8.99 -6.31
C GLY A 30 -4.77 -10.34 -5.76
N CYS A 31 -3.86 -11.22 -5.32
CA CYS A 31 -4.27 -12.52 -4.77
C CYS A 31 -4.91 -12.40 -3.37
N LEU A 32 -4.41 -11.48 -2.54
CA LEU A 32 -4.97 -11.26 -1.20
C LEU A 32 -6.36 -10.62 -1.24
N GLN A 33 -6.69 -9.80 -2.24
CA GLN A 33 -8.01 -9.16 -2.35
C GLN A 33 -9.15 -10.19 -2.38
N GLY A 34 -9.04 -11.20 -3.25
CA GLY A 34 -10.05 -12.26 -3.37
C GLY A 34 -10.17 -13.10 -2.11
N PHE A 35 -9.03 -13.47 -1.51
CA PHE A 35 -8.98 -14.21 -0.26
C PHE A 35 -9.60 -13.43 0.90
N VAL A 36 -9.11 -12.21 1.16
CA VAL A 36 -9.61 -11.34 2.22
C VAL A 36 -11.10 -11.06 2.08
N GLY A 37 -11.59 -10.81 0.86
CA GLY A 37 -13.01 -10.60 0.62
C GLY A 37 -13.87 -11.77 1.10
N ARG A 38 -13.46 -13.01 0.82
CA ARG A 38 -14.17 -14.21 1.27
C ARG A 38 -14.09 -14.41 2.77
N GLU A 39 -12.91 -14.28 3.36
CA GLU A 39 -12.72 -14.46 4.80
C GLU A 39 -13.46 -13.40 5.61
N VAL A 40 -13.47 -12.14 5.16
CA VAL A 40 -14.24 -11.07 5.84
C VAL A 40 -15.74 -11.36 5.81
N LEU A 41 -16.27 -11.89 4.70
CA LEU A 41 -17.67 -12.32 4.62
C LEU A 41 -17.95 -13.51 5.55
N ALA A 42 -17.05 -14.50 5.61
CA ALA A 42 -17.18 -15.66 6.51
C ALA A 42 -17.14 -15.22 7.98
N PHE A 43 -16.20 -14.35 8.33
CA PHE A 43 -16.08 -13.72 9.63
C PHE A 43 -17.37 -13.01 10.03
N HIS A 44 -17.89 -12.13 9.18
CA HIS A 44 -19.13 -11.40 9.46
C HIS A 44 -20.32 -12.32 9.72
N ARG A 45 -20.49 -13.37 8.89
CA ARG A 45 -21.52 -14.39 9.11
C ARG A 45 -21.33 -15.13 10.44
N SER A 46 -20.09 -15.44 10.82
CA SER A 46 -19.79 -16.08 12.10
C SER A 46 -20.18 -15.21 13.30
N LEU A 47 -19.94 -13.89 13.22
CA LEU A 47 -20.34 -12.94 14.26
C LEU A 47 -21.85 -12.87 14.39
N LEU A 48 -22.57 -12.78 13.26
CA LEU A 48 -24.03 -12.75 13.25
C LEU A 48 -24.66 -14.05 13.77
N ALA A 49 -24.04 -15.20 13.49
CA ALA A 49 -24.46 -16.49 14.02
C ALA A 49 -24.25 -16.58 15.54
N ALA A 50 -23.12 -16.06 16.05
CA ALA A 50 -22.80 -16.05 17.48
C ALA A 50 -23.63 -15.02 18.27
N ALA A 51 -24.05 -13.92 17.63
CA ALA A 51 -24.84 -12.86 18.25
C ALA A 51 -26.05 -12.47 17.38
N PRO A 52 -27.14 -13.26 17.39
CA PRO A 52 -28.33 -13.00 16.57
C PRO A 52 -28.98 -11.63 16.81
N GLY A 53 -28.78 -11.05 18.01
CA GLY A 53 -29.24 -9.70 18.36
C GLY A 53 -28.56 -8.57 17.59
N LEU A 54 -27.48 -8.86 16.85
CA LEU A 54 -26.74 -7.91 16.01
C LEU A 54 -27.10 -7.99 14.52
N GLY A 55 -28.09 -8.80 14.15
CA GLY A 55 -28.52 -8.99 12.77
C GLY A 55 -29.05 -7.71 12.08
N PRO A 56 -29.45 -7.80 10.79
CA PRO A 56 -29.84 -6.63 9.97
C PRO A 56 -30.93 -5.72 10.56
N LEU A 57 -31.76 -6.26 11.47
CA LEU A 57 -32.81 -5.50 12.16
C LEU A 57 -32.28 -4.69 13.36
N ALA A 58 -31.04 -4.95 13.79
CA ALA A 58 -30.39 -4.26 14.89
C ALA A 58 -29.91 -2.88 14.42
N THR A 59 -30.72 -1.85 14.66
CA THR A 59 -30.39 -0.49 14.24
C THR A 59 -29.85 0.36 15.38
N CYS A 60 -28.75 1.07 15.12
CA CYS A 60 -28.31 2.16 15.99
C CYS A 60 -29.32 3.32 15.93
N ARG A 61 -30.11 3.50 17.00
CA ARG A 61 -31.09 4.61 17.10
C ARG A 61 -30.45 5.95 17.48
N SER A 62 -29.19 5.94 17.88
CA SER A 62 -28.52 7.10 18.46
C SER A 62 -27.80 7.97 17.42
N GLY A 63 -27.78 7.57 16.14
CA GLY A 63 -27.25 8.36 15.02
C GLY A 63 -25.86 8.94 15.31
N SER A 64 -25.77 10.28 15.33
CA SER A 64 -24.53 11.04 15.58
C SER A 64 -23.86 10.76 16.93
N ARG A 65 -24.59 10.28 17.94
CA ARG A 65 -24.04 9.91 19.26
C ARG A 65 -23.28 8.59 19.26
N CYS A 66 -23.23 7.89 18.13
CA CYS A 66 -22.41 6.69 17.92
C CYS A 66 -21.48 6.89 16.71
N SER A 67 -21.00 8.11 16.49
CA SER A 67 -19.98 8.39 15.48
C SER A 67 -18.59 8.19 16.09
N PRO A 68 -17.75 7.30 15.53
CA PRO A 68 -16.36 7.21 15.91
C PRO A 68 -15.55 8.45 15.49
N ARG A 69 -14.45 8.71 16.19
CA ARG A 69 -13.47 9.75 15.83
C ARG A 69 -12.06 9.21 16.05
N ALA A 70 -11.32 9.04 14.95
CA ALA A 70 -9.97 8.48 14.99
C ALA A 70 -9.91 7.20 15.85
N ARG A 71 -9.16 7.20 16.97
CA ARG A 71 -9.06 6.06 17.90
C ARG A 71 -10.15 6.00 18.98
N GLN A 72 -11.01 7.02 19.05
CA GLN A 72 -12.02 7.13 20.08
C GLN A 72 -13.39 6.66 19.58
N PHE A 73 -13.98 5.71 20.30
CA PHE A 73 -15.36 5.30 20.08
C PHE A 73 -16.02 4.90 21.40
N GLN A 74 -16.94 5.74 21.89
CA GLN A 74 -17.75 5.50 23.08
C GLN A 74 -19.23 5.48 22.69
N PRO A 75 -19.75 4.32 22.24
CA PRO A 75 -21.14 4.22 21.81
C PRO A 75 -22.09 4.41 22.99
N GLN A 76 -23.12 5.23 22.81
CA GLN A 76 -24.21 5.41 23.78
C GLN A 76 -25.39 4.46 23.57
N CYS A 77 -25.35 3.62 22.52
CA CYS A 77 -26.39 2.64 22.26
C CYS A 77 -25.86 1.22 22.47
N GLN A 78 -26.76 0.34 22.93
CA GLN A 78 -26.42 -1.05 23.26
C GLN A 78 -25.94 -1.84 22.04
N VAL A 79 -26.57 -1.64 20.87
CA VAL A 79 -26.20 -2.31 19.61
C VAL A 79 -24.75 -2.00 19.21
N CYS A 80 -24.36 -0.71 19.19
CA CYS A 80 -22.98 -0.34 18.85
C CYS A 80 -21.98 -0.77 19.92
N ALA A 81 -22.38 -0.80 21.20
CA ALA A 81 -21.53 -1.30 22.28
C ALA A 81 -21.27 -2.81 22.18
N GLU A 82 -22.29 -3.58 21.82
CA GLU A 82 -22.19 -5.02 21.54
C GLU A 82 -21.33 -5.29 20.30
N TRP A 83 -21.57 -4.60 19.19
CA TRP A 83 -20.69 -4.69 18.01
C TRP A 83 -19.23 -4.38 18.32
N LYS A 84 -18.96 -3.29 19.04
CA LYS A 84 -17.60 -2.93 19.46
C LYS A 84 -16.94 -4.06 20.24
N ARG A 85 -17.69 -4.70 21.14
CA ARG A 85 -17.21 -5.82 21.96
C ARG A 85 -16.86 -7.04 21.12
N GLU A 86 -17.74 -7.44 20.21
CA GLU A 86 -17.51 -8.59 19.34
C GLU A 86 -16.34 -8.34 18.38
N ILE A 87 -16.20 -7.14 17.80
CA ILE A 87 -15.04 -6.77 16.98
C ILE A 87 -13.74 -6.88 17.79
N LEU A 88 -13.70 -6.30 18.99
CA LEU A 88 -12.50 -6.32 19.84
C LEU A 88 -12.13 -7.71 20.34
N LYS A 89 -13.10 -8.63 20.44
CA LYS A 89 -12.85 -10.02 20.82
C LYS A 89 -11.93 -10.74 19.83
N HIS A 90 -11.97 -10.32 18.56
CA HIS A 90 -11.16 -10.87 17.48
C HIS A 90 -10.01 -9.95 17.07
N HIS A 91 -9.80 -8.84 17.77
CA HIS A 91 -8.70 -7.92 17.49
C HIS A 91 -7.50 -8.26 18.39
N THR A 92 -6.28 -8.25 17.84
CA THR A 92 -5.06 -8.55 18.60
C THR A 92 -4.79 -7.52 19.70
N SER A 93 -5.07 -6.24 19.43
CA SER A 93 -5.13 -5.17 20.44
C SER A 93 -6.50 -5.14 21.14
N ARG A 94 -6.68 -6.01 22.13
CA ARG A 94 -7.95 -6.12 22.91
C ARG A 94 -8.25 -4.88 23.77
N ASN A 95 -7.23 -4.07 24.05
CA ASN A 95 -7.35 -2.86 24.87
C ASN A 95 -8.04 -1.69 24.14
N GLY A 96 -8.37 -1.86 22.85
CA GLY A 96 -9.15 -0.89 22.09
C GLY A 96 -8.35 0.23 21.44
N ASP A 97 -7.03 0.06 21.33
CA ASP A 97 -6.19 0.95 20.52
C ASP A 97 -6.39 0.63 19.04
N VAL A 98 -7.52 1.10 18.51
CA VAL A 98 -8.11 0.73 17.22
C VAL A 98 -8.60 2.00 16.52
N HIS A 99 -8.37 2.12 15.21
CA HIS A 99 -8.78 3.31 14.45
C HIS A 99 -10.24 3.24 13.97
N TRP A 100 -11.17 3.43 14.91
CA TRP A 100 -12.61 3.41 14.65
C TRP A 100 -13.10 4.47 13.64
N GLY A 101 -12.37 5.57 13.46
CA GLY A 101 -12.74 6.70 12.60
C GLY A 101 -12.95 6.35 11.12
N ASN A 102 -12.47 5.18 10.68
CA ASN A 102 -12.71 4.66 9.33
C ASN A 102 -14.05 3.96 9.16
N CYS A 103 -14.77 3.68 10.26
CA CYS A 103 -15.92 2.78 10.24
C CYS A 103 -17.24 3.56 10.34
N ARG A 104 -18.29 2.97 9.79
CA ARG A 104 -19.68 3.45 9.90
C ARG A 104 -20.48 2.44 10.73
N PRO A 105 -20.62 2.61 12.06
CA PRO A 105 -21.28 1.62 12.93
C PRO A 105 -22.70 1.23 12.52
N VAL A 106 -23.41 2.13 11.83
CA VAL A 106 -24.76 1.87 11.29
C VAL A 106 -24.78 0.78 10.21
N ARG A 107 -23.64 0.46 9.60
CA ARG A 107 -23.51 -0.53 8.53
C ARG A 107 -23.03 -1.89 9.00
N TRP A 108 -22.48 -2.03 10.21
CA TRP A 108 -21.98 -3.31 10.73
C TRP A 108 -22.95 -4.49 10.62
N PRO A 109 -24.28 -4.33 10.78
CA PRO A 109 -25.22 -5.44 10.59
C PRO A 109 -25.32 -6.00 9.17
N VAL A 110 -24.99 -5.21 8.15
CA VAL A 110 -25.24 -5.53 6.73
C VAL A 110 -23.98 -5.51 5.87
N ASP A 111 -22.90 -4.94 6.38
CA ASP A 111 -21.66 -4.72 5.64
C ASP A 111 -20.47 -5.31 6.40
N ALA A 112 -19.98 -6.44 5.88
CA ALA A 112 -18.84 -7.15 6.43
C ALA A 112 -17.56 -6.32 6.38
N TRP A 113 -17.39 -5.45 5.38
CA TRP A 113 -16.18 -4.65 5.24
C TRP A 113 -16.08 -3.57 6.32
N GLU A 114 -17.20 -2.96 6.70
CA GLU A 114 -17.24 -1.99 7.81
C GLU A 114 -16.85 -2.63 9.15
N VAL A 115 -17.03 -3.94 9.30
CA VAL A 115 -16.57 -4.73 10.47
C VAL A 115 -15.08 -5.06 10.39
N ALA A 116 -14.50 -5.14 9.19
CA ALA A 116 -13.07 -5.38 8.98
C ALA A 116 -12.21 -4.12 9.12
N LYS A 117 -12.71 -2.94 8.76
CA LYS A 117 -11.98 -1.65 8.85
C LYS A 117 -11.29 -1.36 10.20
N PRO A 118 -11.86 -1.68 11.37
CA PRO A 118 -11.18 -1.51 12.67
C PRO A 118 -9.86 -2.27 12.76
N HIS A 119 -9.75 -3.42 12.10
CA HIS A 119 -8.54 -4.23 12.08
C HIS A 119 -7.46 -3.65 11.15
N ILE A 120 -7.79 -2.71 10.26
CA ILE A 120 -6.80 -2.13 9.36
C ILE A 120 -6.13 -0.93 10.04
N ASP A 121 -5.03 -1.20 10.74
CA ASP A 121 -4.14 -0.17 11.24
C ASP A 121 -3.01 0.10 10.23
N ARG A 122 -3.03 1.28 9.58
CA ARG A 122 -1.94 1.77 8.70
C ARG A 122 -0.73 2.28 9.48
N CYS A 123 -0.77 2.30 10.83
CA CYS A 123 0.37 2.63 11.67
C CYS A 123 1.27 1.44 12.00
N LEU A 124 0.97 0.25 11.46
CA LEU A 124 1.89 -0.87 11.51
C LEU A 124 3.11 -0.53 10.67
N LEU A 125 4.04 0.19 11.31
CA LEU A 125 5.51 0.18 11.21
C LEU A 125 6.10 1.49 11.76
N GLY A 126 5.84 1.75 13.03
CA GLY A 126 6.87 2.30 13.90
C GLY A 126 7.41 1.14 14.74
N LEU A 127 8.20 0.24 14.14
CA LEU A 127 8.90 -0.75 14.95
C LEU A 127 10.04 -0.06 15.68
N GLU A 128 9.88 -0.05 17.01
CA GLU A 128 10.91 0.17 17.99
C GLU A 128 12.17 -0.64 17.65
N GLU A 129 13.19 0.02 17.10
CA GLU A 129 14.58 -0.41 17.30
C GLU A 129 15.62 0.72 17.18
N THR A 130 15.26 1.93 17.60
CA THR A 130 16.26 2.94 17.99
C THR A 130 15.94 3.45 19.39
N ARG A 131 16.42 2.71 20.40
CA ARG A 131 16.64 3.27 21.74
C ARG A 131 17.75 4.33 21.65
N VAL A 132 17.39 5.54 21.24
CA VAL A 132 18.17 6.75 21.56
C VAL A 132 17.29 7.60 22.47
N PRO A 133 17.56 7.63 23.79
CA PRO A 133 16.69 8.31 24.72
C PRO A 133 17.10 9.78 24.84
N LEU A 134 16.85 10.60 23.82
CA LEU A 134 17.00 12.05 23.95
C LEU A 134 16.03 12.78 23.00
N GLY A 135 14.81 13.00 23.49
CA GLY A 135 13.84 13.89 22.84
C GLY A 135 12.39 13.51 23.20
N PRO A 136 11.47 14.47 23.35
CA PRO A 136 10.06 14.15 23.53
C PRO A 136 9.54 13.35 22.32
N PRO A 137 8.64 12.37 22.50
CA PRO A 137 8.27 11.45 21.43
C PRO A 137 7.51 12.20 20.34
N LEU A 138 8.18 12.50 19.22
CA LEU A 138 7.54 12.91 17.96
C LEU A 138 6.86 11.72 17.24
N LEU A 139 6.41 10.71 17.99
CA LEU A 139 5.64 9.56 17.52
C LEU A 139 4.12 9.83 17.46
N GLN A 140 3.68 11.04 17.84
CA GLN A 140 2.28 11.44 17.83
C GLN A 140 1.91 12.13 16.50
N ALA A 141 1.63 11.38 15.44
CA ALA A 141 0.77 11.84 14.32
C ALA A 141 0.52 10.83 13.20
N PHE A 142 1.01 9.59 13.28
CA PHE A 142 0.56 8.58 12.31
C PHE A 142 -0.90 8.23 12.64
N MET A 143 -1.83 8.81 11.88
CA MET A 143 -3.24 8.47 11.93
C MET A 143 -3.58 7.66 10.67
N PRO A 144 -4.08 6.42 10.81
CA PRO A 144 -4.56 5.59 9.70
C PRO A 144 -5.79 6.18 9.01
N ARG A 145 -5.63 7.24 8.24
CA ARG A 145 -6.71 7.83 7.44
C ARG A 145 -6.81 7.07 6.10
N GLY A 146 -7.97 7.17 5.45
CA GLY A 146 -8.13 6.75 4.04
C GLY A 146 -8.91 5.46 3.79
N LEU A 147 -9.61 4.90 4.79
CA LEU A 147 -10.50 3.74 4.58
C LEU A 147 -11.99 4.07 4.72
N ALA A 148 -12.32 5.29 5.17
CA ALA A 148 -13.71 5.71 5.41
C ALA A 148 -14.60 5.60 4.17
N ASP A 149 -14.04 5.85 2.99
CA ASP A 149 -14.76 5.84 1.72
C ASP A 149 -14.64 4.51 0.96
N LYS A 150 -13.74 3.62 1.38
CA LYS A 150 -13.52 2.34 0.71
C LYS A 150 -14.66 1.38 0.97
N THR A 151 -15.13 0.70 -0.07
CA THR A 151 -16.28 -0.22 0.01
C THR A 151 -15.88 -1.69 0.13
N GLY A 152 -14.65 -2.05 -0.26
CA GLY A 152 -14.15 -3.41 -0.15
C GLY A 152 -12.63 -3.53 -0.24
N PRO A 153 -12.11 -4.77 -0.19
CA PRO A 153 -10.67 -5.06 -0.28
C PRO A 153 -10.05 -4.70 -1.64
N GLU A 154 -10.82 -4.66 -2.72
CA GLU A 154 -10.38 -4.28 -4.08
C GLU A 154 -9.82 -2.84 -4.15
N GLU A 155 -10.33 -1.95 -3.29
CA GLU A 155 -9.87 -0.56 -3.17
C GLU A 155 -8.65 -0.42 -2.23
N CYS A 156 -8.21 -1.50 -1.59
CA CYS A 156 -7.09 -1.50 -0.66
C CYS A 156 -5.76 -1.82 -1.34
N ASP A 157 -4.70 -1.16 -0.86
CA ASP A 157 -3.32 -1.47 -1.16
C ASP A 157 -2.88 -2.74 -0.39
N ALA A 158 -1.71 -3.27 -0.76
CA ALA A 158 -1.16 -4.47 -0.13
C ALA A 158 -1.07 -4.33 1.40
N VAL A 159 -0.65 -3.17 1.91
CA VAL A 159 -0.50 -2.98 3.36
C VAL A 159 -1.81 -2.93 4.11
N ALA A 160 -2.87 -2.33 3.57
CA ALA A 160 -4.17 -2.40 4.24
C ALA A 160 -4.65 -3.86 4.41
N LEU A 161 -4.44 -4.71 3.39
CA LEU A 161 -4.81 -6.13 3.45
C LEU A 161 -3.92 -6.91 4.44
N LEU A 162 -2.61 -6.68 4.40
CA LEU A 162 -1.67 -7.31 5.33
C LEU A 162 -1.93 -6.87 6.78
N SER A 163 -2.24 -5.59 7.02
CA SER A 163 -2.61 -5.08 8.34
C SER A 163 -3.87 -5.76 8.90
N LEU A 164 -4.88 -5.98 8.06
CA LEU A 164 -6.09 -6.74 8.45
C LEU A 164 -5.76 -8.17 8.87
N ILE A 165 -4.97 -8.87 8.03
CA ILE A 165 -4.54 -10.25 8.32
C ILE A 165 -3.74 -10.30 9.63
N ASN A 166 -2.90 -9.30 9.90
CA ASN A 166 -2.04 -9.26 11.08
C ASN A 166 -2.81 -9.01 12.40
N SER A 167 -3.89 -8.24 12.36
CA SER A 167 -4.58 -7.73 13.56
C SER A 167 -5.91 -8.43 13.87
N CYS A 168 -6.37 -9.32 12.99
CA CYS A 168 -7.62 -10.05 13.16
C CYS A 168 -7.33 -11.54 13.43
N ASP A 169 -7.75 -12.03 14.60
CA ASP A 169 -7.60 -13.42 15.05
C ASP A 169 -8.36 -14.42 14.15
N HIS A 170 -9.26 -13.95 13.26
CA HIS A 170 -9.92 -14.80 12.27
C HIS A 170 -8.94 -15.34 11.21
N PHE A 171 -7.91 -14.57 10.88
CA PHE A 171 -6.87 -15.02 9.95
C PHE A 171 -5.83 -15.82 10.73
N GLU A 172 -5.91 -17.14 10.62
CA GLU A 172 -4.98 -18.09 11.25
C GLU A 172 -3.63 -18.12 10.50
N VAL A 173 -2.86 -17.05 10.62
CA VAL A 173 -1.56 -16.85 9.93
C VAL A 173 -0.48 -16.46 10.94
N ASP A 174 0.77 -16.92 10.73
CA ASP A 174 1.91 -16.45 11.52
C ASP A 174 2.18 -14.95 11.29
N ARG A 175 1.80 -14.15 12.30
CA ARG A 175 1.94 -12.68 12.33
C ARG A 175 3.36 -12.19 12.11
N LYS A 176 4.37 -12.97 12.49
CA LYS A 176 5.77 -12.58 12.24
C LYS A 176 6.02 -12.50 10.74
N LYS A 177 5.52 -13.48 9.98
CA LYS A 177 5.66 -13.51 8.51
C LYS A 177 4.91 -12.36 7.85
N VAL A 178 3.71 -12.04 8.33
CA VAL A 178 2.95 -10.87 7.85
C VAL A 178 3.74 -9.58 8.09
N THR A 179 4.27 -9.41 9.31
CA THR A 179 5.03 -8.21 9.71
C THR A 179 6.30 -8.04 8.86
N GLU A 180 7.03 -9.10 8.55
CA GLU A 180 8.21 -9.03 7.68
C GLU A 180 7.87 -8.58 6.26
N VAL A 181 6.74 -9.01 5.70
CA VAL A 181 6.29 -8.54 4.37
C VAL A 181 5.89 -7.06 4.41
N ILE A 182 5.20 -6.62 5.46
CA ILE A 182 4.86 -5.20 5.64
C ILE A 182 6.16 -4.37 5.74
N LYS A 183 7.20 -4.84 6.45
CA LYS A 183 8.51 -4.15 6.54
C LYS A 183 9.12 -3.95 5.17
N CYS A 184 9.21 -5.02 4.39
CA CYS A 184 9.76 -4.93 3.04
C CYS A 184 8.97 -3.98 2.14
N ARG A 185 7.62 -3.99 2.25
CA ARG A 185 6.76 -3.02 1.57
C ARG A 185 7.16 -1.61 1.93
N ASN A 186 7.27 -1.30 3.22
CA ASN A 186 7.63 0.05 3.66
C ASN A 186 9.03 0.46 3.21
N GLU A 187 10.01 -0.45 3.19
CA GLU A 187 11.35 -0.15 2.67
C GLU A 187 11.32 0.22 1.17
N ILE A 188 10.54 -0.49 0.34
CA ILE A 188 10.33 -0.15 -1.08
C ILE A 188 9.68 1.23 -1.22
N MET A 189 8.62 1.49 -0.46
CA MET A 189 7.85 2.74 -0.55
C MET A 189 8.62 3.95 -0.05
N HIS A 190 9.53 3.76 0.92
CA HIS A 190 10.36 4.83 1.46
C HIS A 190 11.74 4.94 0.79
N SER A 191 12.08 4.06 -0.17
CA SER A 191 13.28 4.21 -0.99
C SER A 191 13.20 5.49 -1.83
N SER A 192 14.00 6.49 -1.49
CA SER A 192 14.04 7.79 -2.18
C SER A 192 14.57 7.68 -3.61
N GLU A 193 15.52 6.76 -3.84
CA GLU A 193 16.14 6.54 -5.14
C GLU A 193 15.43 5.51 -6.01
N MET A 194 14.37 4.86 -5.52
CA MET A 194 13.68 3.76 -6.21
C MET A 194 14.64 2.63 -6.59
N LYS A 195 15.54 2.32 -5.66
CA LYS A 195 16.59 1.32 -5.80
C LYS A 195 16.63 0.44 -4.57
N VAL A 196 16.92 -0.85 -4.78
CA VAL A 196 17.21 -1.81 -3.71
C VAL A 196 18.32 -2.77 -4.15
N SER A 197 19.17 -3.18 -3.21
CA SER A 197 20.31 -4.06 -3.53
C SER A 197 19.88 -5.48 -3.86
N SER A 198 20.72 -6.23 -4.58
CA SER A 198 20.46 -7.64 -4.88
C SER A 198 20.54 -8.55 -3.64
N VAL A 199 21.21 -8.10 -2.57
CA VAL A 199 21.17 -8.79 -1.26
C VAL A 199 19.78 -8.64 -0.66
N TRP A 200 19.26 -7.41 -0.68
CA TRP A 200 17.92 -7.10 -0.19
C TRP A 200 16.83 -7.86 -0.94
N LEU A 201 16.91 -7.93 -2.28
CA LEU A 201 15.91 -8.63 -3.09
C LEU A 201 15.86 -10.14 -2.77
N ARG A 202 16.99 -10.76 -2.46
CA ARG A 202 17.05 -12.17 -2.04
C ARG A 202 16.40 -12.40 -0.68
N ASP A 203 16.65 -11.51 0.28
CA ASP A 203 15.98 -11.56 1.60
C ASP A 203 14.47 -11.35 1.46
N PHE A 204 14.05 -10.38 0.63
CA PHE A 204 12.66 -10.16 0.28
C PHE A 204 11.99 -11.41 -0.30
N GLN A 205 12.65 -12.09 -1.26
CA GLN A 205 12.14 -13.33 -1.84
C GLN A 205 11.89 -14.40 -0.78
N ILE A 206 12.83 -14.62 0.15
CA ILE A 206 12.68 -15.59 1.23
C ILE A 206 11.49 -15.23 2.13
N LYS A 207 11.35 -13.94 2.50
CA LYS A 207 10.25 -13.45 3.34
C LYS A 207 8.89 -13.64 2.67
N ILE A 208 8.78 -13.33 1.37
CA ILE A 208 7.57 -13.51 0.58
C ILE A 208 7.21 -14.99 0.45
N GLN A 209 8.18 -15.86 0.16
CA GLN A 209 7.96 -17.30 0.08
C GLN A 209 7.48 -17.86 1.43
N ASN A 210 8.10 -17.46 2.54
CA ASN A 210 7.69 -17.85 3.87
C ASN A 210 6.25 -17.45 4.19
N PHE A 211 5.85 -16.23 3.82
CA PHE A 211 4.49 -15.73 3.98
C PHE A 211 3.49 -16.49 3.09
N LEU A 212 3.77 -16.65 1.80
CA LEU A 212 2.88 -17.32 0.85
C LEU A 212 2.66 -18.80 1.18
N ASN A 213 3.64 -19.45 1.83
CA ASN A 213 3.51 -20.81 2.34
C ASN A 213 2.42 -20.99 3.41
N GLU A 214 1.99 -19.92 4.10
CA GLU A 214 0.84 -19.95 5.02
C GLU A 214 -0.47 -20.21 4.26
N PHE A 215 -0.51 -19.90 2.97
CA PHE A 215 -1.69 -20.01 2.10
C PHE A 215 -1.61 -21.18 1.12
N LYS A 216 -0.72 -22.15 1.36
CA LYS A 216 -0.49 -23.31 0.45
C LYS A 216 -1.75 -24.14 0.16
N ASN A 217 -2.77 -24.05 1.01
CA ASN A 217 -4.04 -24.76 0.85
C ASN A 217 -5.08 -23.95 0.05
N ILE A 218 -4.75 -22.74 -0.42
CA ILE A 218 -5.66 -21.86 -1.16
C ILE A 218 -5.23 -21.82 -2.62
N PRO A 219 -5.96 -22.52 -3.53
CA PRO A 219 -5.52 -22.72 -4.91
C PRO A 219 -5.26 -21.43 -5.69
N GLU A 220 -6.07 -20.39 -5.46
CA GLU A 220 -5.94 -19.09 -6.11
C GLU A 220 -4.62 -18.39 -5.75
N ILE A 221 -4.18 -18.49 -4.49
CA ILE A 221 -2.92 -17.90 -4.03
C ILE A 221 -1.74 -18.74 -4.54
N VAL A 222 -1.87 -20.07 -4.56
CA VAL A 222 -0.84 -20.98 -5.09
C VAL A 222 -0.55 -20.71 -6.58
N ALA A 223 -1.57 -20.43 -7.39
CA ALA A 223 -1.37 -20.08 -8.80
C ALA A 223 -0.53 -18.79 -8.98
N VAL A 224 -0.76 -17.78 -8.12
CA VAL A 224 0.00 -16.53 -8.13
C VAL A 224 1.40 -16.71 -7.53
N TYR A 225 1.56 -17.61 -6.56
CA TYR A 225 2.86 -17.93 -5.96
C TYR A 225 3.89 -18.36 -7.00
N SER A 226 3.53 -19.28 -7.91
CA SER A 226 4.44 -19.72 -8.99
C SER A 226 4.85 -18.57 -9.91
N ARG A 227 3.92 -17.64 -10.20
CA ARG A 227 4.21 -16.45 -11.01
C ARG A 227 5.15 -15.48 -10.28
N ILE A 228 4.97 -15.29 -8.97
CA ILE A 228 5.86 -14.47 -8.14
C ILE A 228 7.26 -15.07 -8.07
N GLU A 229 7.37 -16.39 -7.92
CA GLU A 229 8.66 -17.08 -7.90
C GLU A 229 9.40 -16.92 -9.23
N GLN A 230 8.70 -17.11 -10.35
CA GLN A 230 9.25 -16.84 -11.69
C GLN A 230 9.70 -15.38 -11.82
N LEU A 231 8.86 -14.42 -11.40
CA LEU A 231 9.17 -12.99 -11.45
C LEU A 231 10.47 -12.64 -10.72
N LEU A 232 10.63 -13.12 -9.47
CA LEU A 232 11.76 -12.78 -8.63
C LEU A 232 13.06 -13.46 -9.07
N THR A 233 12.96 -14.64 -9.69
CA THR A 233 14.11 -15.42 -10.19
C THR A 233 14.52 -15.09 -11.63
N SER A 234 13.63 -14.46 -12.42
CA SER A 234 13.91 -14.10 -13.81
C SER A 234 15.07 -13.11 -13.93
N ASP A 235 15.97 -13.35 -14.88
CA ASP A 235 16.97 -12.34 -15.25
C ASP A 235 16.31 -11.29 -16.15
N TRP A 236 16.13 -10.07 -15.64
CA TRP A 236 15.54 -8.97 -16.40
C TRP A 236 16.64 -8.32 -17.24
N ALA A 237 17.20 -9.07 -18.17
CA ALA A 237 17.99 -8.52 -19.26
C ALA A 237 17.02 -7.79 -20.20
N VAL A 238 17.18 -6.48 -20.37
CA VAL A 238 16.33 -5.73 -21.28
C VAL A 238 16.87 -5.92 -22.69
N TYR A 239 16.10 -6.60 -23.53
CA TYR A 239 16.31 -6.57 -24.97
C TYR A 239 15.91 -5.18 -25.45
N ILE A 240 16.89 -4.37 -25.84
CA ILE A 240 16.67 -3.15 -26.61
C ILE A 240 16.67 -3.62 -28.07
N PRO A 241 15.54 -3.57 -28.79
CA PRO A 241 15.58 -3.84 -30.22
C PRO A 241 16.48 -2.77 -30.84
N GLU A 242 17.67 -3.16 -31.32
CA GLU A 242 18.38 -2.36 -32.30
C GLU A 242 17.48 -2.30 -33.55
N GLU A 243 17.42 -1.15 -34.23
CA GLU A 243 16.53 -0.89 -35.37
C GLU A 243 16.74 -1.82 -36.58
N ASP A 244 17.69 -2.77 -36.51
CA ASP A 244 17.95 -3.77 -37.54
C ASP A 244 17.62 -5.18 -37.02
N GLN A 245 16.50 -5.75 -37.49
CA GLN A 245 16.23 -7.19 -37.32
C GLN A 245 17.28 -7.99 -38.11
N PRO A 246 18.04 -8.91 -37.49
CA PRO A 246 18.67 -10.01 -38.21
C PRO A 246 17.63 -11.12 -38.38
N ASP A 247 17.38 -11.50 -39.63
CA ASP A 247 16.55 -12.64 -39.98
C ASP A 247 17.04 -13.91 -39.25
N GLY A 248 16.17 -14.47 -38.42
CA GLY A 248 16.24 -15.88 -37.99
C GLY A 248 17.18 -16.17 -36.83
N CYS A 249 16.69 -16.03 -35.60
CA CYS A 249 17.10 -16.88 -34.48
C CYS A 249 16.01 -16.90 -33.39
N ASP A 250 15.43 -18.08 -33.19
CA ASP A 250 14.47 -18.37 -32.11
C ASP A 250 15.27 -18.47 -30.80
N TYR A 251 15.41 -17.35 -30.09
CA TYR A 251 16.03 -17.31 -28.76
C TYR A 251 15.00 -17.68 -27.70
N GLU A 252 15.38 -18.61 -26.82
CA GLU A 252 14.60 -19.14 -25.70
C GLU A 252 13.79 -18.04 -25.00
N THR A 253 12.48 -18.28 -24.88
CA THR A 253 11.48 -17.37 -24.32
C THR A 253 11.75 -17.05 -22.84
N GLY A 254 12.70 -16.16 -22.58
CA GLY A 254 12.81 -15.44 -21.31
C GLY A 254 11.51 -14.66 -21.07
N VAL A 255 11.12 -14.50 -19.80
CA VAL A 255 9.96 -13.67 -19.42
C VAL A 255 10.38 -12.20 -19.55
N TYR A 256 10.42 -11.69 -20.78
CA TYR A 256 10.69 -10.28 -21.05
C TYR A 256 9.42 -9.48 -20.79
N LEU A 257 9.46 -8.53 -19.85
CA LEU A 257 8.41 -7.52 -19.76
C LEU A 257 8.61 -6.47 -20.83
N SER A 258 7.52 -6.11 -21.50
CA SER A 258 7.48 -4.95 -22.40
C SER A 258 7.70 -3.65 -21.63
N GLU A 259 8.20 -2.61 -22.32
CA GLU A 259 8.28 -1.24 -21.81
C GLU A 259 6.95 -0.79 -21.20
N HIS A 260 5.84 -1.06 -21.88
CA HIS A 260 4.50 -0.73 -21.37
C HIS A 260 4.24 -1.38 -20.00
N GLN A 261 4.58 -2.66 -19.80
CA GLN A 261 4.36 -3.33 -18.52
C GLN A 261 5.23 -2.75 -17.40
N VAL A 262 6.49 -2.42 -17.70
CA VAL A 262 7.38 -1.75 -16.75
C VAL A 262 6.80 -0.40 -16.35
N ASN A 263 6.34 0.37 -17.34
CA ASN A 263 5.73 1.67 -17.13
C ASN A 263 4.49 1.60 -16.21
N GLU A 264 3.57 0.67 -16.48
CA GLU A 264 2.37 0.46 -15.66
C GLU A 264 2.72 0.08 -14.21
N ILE A 265 3.71 -0.78 -14.01
CA ILE A 265 4.18 -1.16 -12.66
C ILE A 265 4.70 0.07 -11.92
N GLU A 266 5.58 0.85 -12.55
CA GLU A 266 6.12 2.07 -11.95
C GLU A 266 5.01 3.05 -11.57
N MET A 267 4.05 3.25 -12.46
CA MET A 267 2.90 4.12 -12.26
C MET A 267 2.12 3.77 -11.00
N GLU A 268 1.79 2.49 -10.83
CA GLU A 268 1.05 2.02 -9.66
C GLU A 268 1.88 2.17 -8.37
N LEU A 269 3.19 1.91 -8.42
CA LEU A 269 4.08 2.12 -7.27
C LEU A 269 4.21 3.60 -6.89
N LEU A 270 4.36 4.48 -7.86
CA LEU A 270 4.43 5.93 -7.63
C LEU A 270 3.12 6.46 -7.06
N LYS A 271 1.98 5.98 -7.57
CA LYS A 271 0.65 6.33 -7.07
C LYS A 271 0.45 5.90 -5.61
N GLU A 272 0.82 4.66 -5.26
CA GLU A 272 0.76 4.18 -3.87
C GLU A 272 1.70 5.02 -2.97
N LYS A 273 2.89 5.39 -3.46
CA LYS A 273 3.88 6.19 -2.70
C LYS A 273 3.38 7.60 -2.44
N LEU A 274 2.82 8.24 -3.45
CA LEU A 274 2.23 9.57 -3.34
C LEU A 274 1.03 9.56 -2.39
N GLN A 275 0.18 8.53 -2.45
CA GLN A 275 -0.93 8.37 -1.52
C GLN A 275 -0.46 8.24 -0.07
N GLU A 276 0.62 7.48 0.18
CA GLU A 276 1.21 7.36 1.50
C GLU A 276 1.75 8.69 2.02
N LEU A 277 2.47 9.44 1.18
CA LEU A 277 2.96 10.79 1.51
C LEU A 277 1.80 11.77 1.81
N TYR A 278 0.75 11.76 0.99
CA TYR A 278 -0.44 12.58 1.22
C TYR A 278 -1.09 12.27 2.57
N LEU A 279 -1.23 10.99 2.91
CA LEU A 279 -1.80 10.56 4.19
C LEU A 279 -0.91 10.97 5.38
N GLN A 280 0.42 10.89 5.22
CA GLN A 280 1.39 11.36 6.23
C GLN A 280 1.27 12.89 6.44
N ALA A 281 1.27 13.68 5.37
CA ALA A 281 1.14 15.14 5.43
C ALA A 281 -0.19 15.56 6.09
N LYS A 282 -1.29 14.92 5.71
CA LYS A 282 -2.61 15.15 6.31
C LYS A 282 -2.67 14.77 7.80
N GLY A 283 -1.83 13.86 8.26
CA GLY A 283 -1.74 13.42 9.66
C GLY A 283 -1.01 14.43 10.56
N GLN A 284 -0.05 15.18 10.00
CA GLN A 284 0.82 16.09 10.75
C GLN A 284 0.31 17.55 10.83
N GLU A 285 -0.85 17.88 10.23
CA GLU A 285 -1.30 19.28 10.05
C GLU A 285 -0.21 20.18 9.41
N MET A 286 0.76 19.61 8.68
CA MET A 286 1.77 20.39 7.99
C MET A 286 1.19 21.03 6.73
N LEU A 287 1.58 22.27 6.48
CA LEU A 287 1.27 22.94 5.22
C LEU A 287 1.90 22.13 4.06
N PRO A 288 1.20 21.99 2.92
CA PRO A 288 1.65 21.18 1.77
C PRO A 288 3.09 21.48 1.31
N GLU A 289 3.56 22.71 1.50
CA GLU A 289 4.90 23.18 1.13
C GLU A 289 6.05 22.47 1.90
N GLU A 290 5.83 22.08 3.16
CA GLU A 290 6.88 21.45 3.98
C GLU A 290 7.06 19.94 3.71
N ALA A 291 6.01 19.28 3.21
CA ALA A 291 6.08 17.88 2.79
C ALA A 291 6.98 17.70 1.54
N MET A 292 7.04 18.72 0.67
CA MET A 292 7.83 18.73 -0.55
C MET A 292 9.33 18.98 -0.30
N LEU A 293 9.70 19.70 0.76
CA LEU A 293 11.13 19.95 1.09
C LEU A 293 11.86 18.69 1.59
N ARG A 294 11.14 17.67 2.06
CA ARG A 294 11.73 16.39 2.51
C ARG A 294 11.97 15.38 1.39
N THR A 295 11.57 15.67 0.15
CA THR A 295 11.62 14.69 -0.95
C THR A 295 12.96 14.60 -1.70
N GLY A 296 14.01 15.33 -1.33
CA GLY A 296 15.23 15.38 -2.15
C GLY A 296 14.99 16.05 -3.51
N PRO A 297 16.01 16.12 -4.38
CA PRO A 297 16.39 17.33 -5.11
C PRO A 297 15.41 17.73 -6.23
N TYR A 298 14.31 18.35 -5.87
CA TYR A 298 13.39 19.02 -6.81
C TYR A 298 12.94 20.38 -6.27
N ALA A 299 13.89 21.12 -5.68
CA ALA A 299 13.68 22.48 -5.14
C ALA A 299 14.16 23.59 -6.10
N ASP A 300 14.12 23.37 -7.42
CA ASP A 300 14.52 24.38 -8.43
C ASP A 300 13.39 24.70 -9.44
N ALA A 301 12.14 24.70 -8.98
CA ALA A 301 11.05 25.37 -9.68
C ALA A 301 10.35 26.33 -8.71
N ASN A 302 10.49 27.62 -9.01
CA ASN A 302 9.98 28.79 -8.27
C ASN A 302 8.86 28.53 -7.25
N SER A 303 9.16 28.87 -6.00
CA SER A 303 8.39 28.63 -4.78
C SER A 303 7.15 29.52 -4.59
N SER A 304 6.29 29.69 -5.61
CA SER A 304 5.13 30.59 -5.46
C SER A 304 3.76 30.07 -5.92
N ASP A 305 3.64 28.90 -6.54
CA ASP A 305 2.35 28.55 -7.21
C ASP A 305 1.87 27.09 -7.07
N LEU A 306 2.25 26.35 -6.02
CA LEU A 306 1.79 24.96 -5.83
C LEU A 306 0.81 24.84 -4.65
N ASP A 307 -0.44 25.20 -4.92
CA ASP A 307 -1.62 24.97 -4.08
C ASP A 307 -1.87 23.46 -3.84
N PRO A 308 -2.45 23.02 -2.70
CA PRO A 308 -2.93 21.65 -2.49
C PRO A 308 -3.82 21.08 -3.63
N GLY A 309 -4.46 21.93 -4.44
CA GLY A 309 -5.10 21.53 -5.69
C GLY A 309 -4.14 20.95 -6.73
N ALA A 310 -2.86 21.34 -6.73
CA ALA A 310 -1.83 20.82 -7.63
C ALA A 310 -1.43 19.37 -7.31
N LEU A 311 -1.40 18.95 -6.03
CA LEU A 311 -1.17 17.56 -5.64
C LEU A 311 -2.35 16.66 -6.05
N LEU A 312 -3.59 17.14 -5.89
CA LEU A 312 -4.77 16.43 -6.36
C LEU A 312 -4.81 16.38 -7.89
N SER A 313 -4.39 17.46 -8.56
CA SER A 313 -4.22 17.53 -10.01
C SER A 313 -3.13 16.57 -10.51
N LEU A 314 -2.02 16.42 -9.77
CA LEU A 314 -0.98 15.42 -10.02
C LEU A 314 -1.53 13.99 -9.83
N MET A 315 -2.25 13.71 -8.75
CA MET A 315 -2.91 12.41 -8.54
C MET A 315 -3.91 12.07 -9.66
N ASN A 316 -4.64 13.06 -10.15
CA ASN A 316 -5.56 12.92 -11.28
C ASN A 316 -4.81 12.79 -12.61
N SER A 317 -3.68 13.47 -12.80
CA SER A 317 -2.87 13.42 -14.01
C SER A 317 -2.11 12.09 -14.15
N PHE A 318 -1.69 11.48 -13.04
CA PHE A 318 -1.22 10.09 -13.02
C PHE A 318 -2.35 9.12 -13.37
N SER A 319 -3.59 9.37 -12.95
CA SER A 319 -4.73 8.54 -13.36
C SER A 319 -5.08 8.65 -14.85
N THR A 320 -4.63 9.72 -15.53
CA THR A 320 -4.81 9.94 -16.98
C THR A 320 -3.51 9.77 -17.80
N GLY A 321 -2.43 9.27 -17.20
CA GLY A 321 -1.15 9.04 -17.89
C GLY A 321 -0.31 10.30 -18.23
N THR A 322 -0.73 11.49 -17.82
CA THR A 322 -0.07 12.78 -18.13
C THR A 322 0.89 13.26 -17.03
N GLY A 323 0.93 12.61 -15.86
CA GLY A 323 1.81 12.95 -14.74
C GLY A 323 3.31 12.65 -14.95
N TYR A 324 3.66 11.84 -15.96
CA TYR A 324 5.04 11.42 -16.25
C TYR A 324 6.00 12.57 -16.54
N GLN A 325 5.56 13.57 -17.32
CA GLN A 325 6.40 14.71 -17.71
C GLN A 325 6.79 15.60 -16.53
N TRP A 326 6.06 15.55 -15.42
CA TRP A 326 6.33 16.34 -14.23
C TRP A 326 7.30 15.64 -13.27
N PHE A 327 7.21 14.31 -13.20
CA PHE A 327 8.07 13.50 -12.32
C PHE A 327 9.46 13.25 -12.93
N TRP A 328 9.56 13.28 -14.26
CA TRP A 328 10.81 13.13 -15.03
C TRP A 328 11.11 14.37 -15.90
N GLY A 329 10.66 15.56 -15.49
CA GLY A 329 10.79 16.80 -16.26
C GLY A 329 12.17 17.01 -16.89
N ALA A 330 12.16 17.09 -18.22
CA ALA A 330 13.30 17.16 -19.12
C ALA A 330 14.36 18.24 -18.77
N PRO A 331 15.66 17.96 -18.94
CA PRO A 331 16.71 18.97 -18.77
C PRO A 331 16.85 19.81 -20.03
N THR A 332 15.92 20.73 -20.33
CA THR A 332 16.16 21.74 -21.37
C THR A 332 15.34 23.00 -21.16
N LEU A 333 15.94 24.02 -20.55
CA LEU A 333 16.03 25.42 -21.03
C LEU A 333 16.70 26.37 -20.01
N ALA A 334 17.80 25.94 -19.38
CA ALA A 334 18.62 26.81 -18.52
C ALA A 334 20.06 27.01 -19.04
N HIS A 335 20.31 26.79 -20.33
CA HIS A 335 21.58 27.12 -20.97
C HIS A 335 21.35 28.05 -22.16
N HIS A 336 21.02 29.32 -21.88
CA HIS A 336 21.31 30.46 -22.78
C HIS A 336 20.92 31.81 -22.14
N ARG A 337 21.43 32.15 -20.94
CA ARG A 337 21.43 33.55 -20.45
C ARG A 337 22.63 33.88 -19.57
N TYR A 338 23.84 33.51 -19.98
CA TYR A 338 25.05 34.19 -19.52
C TYR A 338 26.12 34.17 -20.62
N LEU A 339 25.90 34.99 -21.65
CA LEU A 339 26.96 35.56 -22.48
C LEU A 339 26.48 36.94 -22.97
N LYS A 340 26.75 37.96 -22.17
CA LYS A 340 27.29 39.26 -22.59
C LYS A 340 27.95 39.93 -21.40
#